data_AF-A0A9E0LIW4-F1
#
_entry.id   AF-A0A9E0LIW4-F1
#
_cell.length_a   1.000
_cell.length_b   1.000
_cell.length_c   1.000
_cell.angle_alpha   90.00
_cell.angle_beta   90.00
_cell.angle_gamma   90.00
#
_symmetry.space_group_name_H-M   'P 1'
#
loop_
_entity.id
_entity.type
_entity.pdbx_description
1 polymer ?
#
loop_
_entity_poly.entity_id
_entity_poly.type
_entity_poly.pdbx_seq_one_letter_code
_entity_poly.pdbx_strand_id
1 'polypeptide(L)'
;MRRTKFSRLFTALLSMSVSLSATIFLPSLALAQGNYQNWYPRDISLPSGHSYPCALTAMPANLEGIPAADRAFINHVYAMLLQCVQAKTVMIDTLRADSGGFSQAYSSYYAKTTQARQKIMAEPLPAGLQGFRDGVINALDQQILFFGKASRARTSGKSFQEIMSYSEGRNASSLLIGAWSAMSARYPGLSPAVSDSAYHHLCALDLF
;
A
#
# COMPACT_ATOMS: atom_id res chain seq x y z
N MET A 1 -52.46 43.58 -46.37
CA MET A 1 -53.67 44.04 -45.65
C MET A 1 -54.87 43.25 -46.14
N ARG A 2 -55.25 42.14 -45.48
CA ARG A 2 -56.63 41.68 -45.26
C ARG A 2 -56.61 40.33 -44.53
N ARG A 3 -57.37 40.31 -43.44
CA ARG A 3 -57.61 39.22 -42.50
C ARG A 3 -58.60 38.23 -43.10
N THR A 4 -58.50 36.96 -42.71
CA THR A 4 -59.68 36.11 -42.50
C THR A 4 -59.43 35.11 -41.37
N LYS A 5 -60.34 35.17 -40.39
CA LYS A 5 -60.47 34.32 -39.21
C LYS A 5 -61.23 33.04 -39.58
N PHE A 6 -60.96 31.92 -38.93
CA PHE A 6 -61.89 30.83 -38.52
C PHE A 6 -61.02 29.81 -37.76
N SER A 7 -61.44 29.00 -36.80
CA SER A 7 -62.48 28.99 -35.77
C SER A 7 -62.21 27.70 -34.98
N ARG A 8 -62.19 27.81 -33.64
CA ARG A 8 -62.60 26.82 -32.64
C ARG A 8 -62.38 25.33 -32.94
N LEU A 9 -61.59 24.67 -32.10
CA LEU A 9 -62.02 23.40 -31.50
C LEU A 9 -61.46 23.32 -30.07
N PHE A 10 -62.42 23.36 -29.14
CA PHE A 10 -62.30 23.10 -27.73
C PHE A 10 -62.24 21.57 -27.58
N THR A 11 -61.22 21.01 -26.96
CA THR A 11 -61.29 19.66 -26.41
C THR A 11 -60.48 19.62 -25.12
N ALA A 12 -61.22 19.49 -24.03
CA ALA A 12 -60.71 19.22 -22.70
C ALA A 12 -60.40 17.72 -22.57
N LEU A 13 -59.24 17.39 -22.01
CA LEU A 13 -58.87 16.09 -21.46
C LEU A 13 -57.93 16.40 -20.29
N LEU A 14 -58.45 16.54 -19.07
CA LEU A 14 -58.59 15.50 -18.05
C LEU A 14 -57.26 14.76 -17.77
N SER A 15 -56.56 15.27 -16.75
CA SER A 15 -55.87 14.55 -15.65
C SER A 15 -55.21 13.20 -15.93
N MET A 16 -53.90 13.10 -15.67
CA MET A 16 -53.33 12.10 -14.75
C MET A 16 -51.97 12.60 -14.23
N SER A 17 -51.95 13.03 -12.97
CA SER A 17 -50.71 13.26 -12.21
C SER A 17 -50.26 11.92 -11.65
N VAL A 18 -49.32 11.24 -12.33
CA VAL A 18 -48.68 10.04 -11.78
C VAL A 18 -47.48 10.49 -10.93
N SER A 19 -47.68 10.56 -9.62
CA SER A 19 -46.60 10.72 -8.65
C SER A 19 -45.77 9.44 -8.64
N LEU A 20 -44.63 9.45 -9.34
CA LEU A 20 -43.66 8.35 -9.32
C LEU A 20 -42.81 8.46 -8.04
N SER A 21 -43.29 7.88 -6.95
CA SER A 21 -42.46 7.63 -5.77
C SER A 21 -41.44 6.55 -6.12
N ALA A 22 -40.25 6.96 -6.54
CA ALA A 22 -39.11 6.08 -6.70
C ALA A 22 -38.58 5.69 -5.31
N THR A 23 -39.13 4.61 -4.75
CA THR A 23 -38.55 3.93 -3.61
C THR A 23 -37.25 3.28 -4.10
N ILE A 24 -36.12 3.97 -3.92
CA ILE A 24 -34.80 3.41 -4.16
C ILE A 24 -34.60 2.33 -3.10
N PHE A 25 -34.90 1.08 -3.47
CA PHE A 25 -34.37 -0.09 -2.80
C PHE A 25 -32.86 -0.03 -2.98
N LEU A 26 -32.15 0.51 -1.99
CA LEU A 26 -30.72 0.26 -1.85
C LEU A 26 -30.59 -1.25 -1.60
N PRO A 27 -30.00 -2.04 -2.52
CA PRO A 27 -29.68 -3.42 -2.20
C PRO A 27 -28.79 -3.38 -0.97
N SER A 28 -29.19 -4.12 0.07
CA SER A 28 -28.36 -4.37 1.24
C SER A 28 -26.97 -4.74 0.73
N LEU A 29 -25.94 -4.02 1.18
CA LEU A 29 -24.54 -4.39 1.01
C LEU A 29 -24.36 -5.76 1.67
N ALA A 30 -24.72 -6.82 0.95
CA ALA A 30 -24.26 -8.15 1.23
C ALA A 30 -22.74 -8.03 1.15
N LEU A 31 -22.10 -8.02 2.31
CA LEU A 31 -20.67 -8.18 2.45
C LEU A 31 -20.31 -9.40 1.61
N ALA A 32 -19.78 -9.15 0.42
CA ALA A 32 -19.19 -10.20 -0.38
C ALA A 32 -18.09 -10.78 0.50
N GLN A 33 -18.37 -11.92 1.14
CA GLN A 33 -17.34 -12.83 1.62
C GLN A 33 -16.67 -13.39 0.37
N GLY A 34 -15.91 -12.53 -0.32
CA GLY A 34 -15.05 -12.93 -1.41
C GLY A 34 -14.05 -13.92 -0.84
N ASN A 35 -13.84 -15.02 -1.56
CA ASN A 35 -12.80 -15.98 -1.26
C ASN A 35 -11.50 -15.24 -0.95
N TYR A 36 -11.09 -15.27 0.33
CA TYR A 36 -9.85 -14.69 0.79
C TYR A 36 -8.69 -15.36 0.04
N GLN A 37 -8.01 -14.61 -0.82
CA GLN A 37 -6.80 -15.08 -1.49
C GLN A 37 -5.59 -14.68 -0.65
N ASN A 38 -4.90 -15.64 -0.06
CA ASN A 38 -3.65 -15.37 0.65
C ASN A 38 -2.53 -15.09 -0.37
N TRP A 39 -2.05 -13.84 -0.45
CA TRP A 39 -0.94 -13.42 -1.29
C TRP A 39 0.41 -13.54 -0.58
N TYR A 40 0.40 -13.62 0.75
CA TYR A 40 1.63 -13.71 1.52
C TYR A 40 2.34 -15.04 1.23
N PRO A 41 3.61 -15.00 0.79
CA PRO A 41 4.30 -16.20 0.36
C PRO A 41 4.59 -17.12 1.53
N ARG A 42 4.66 -18.43 1.26
CA ARG A 42 5.08 -19.42 2.26
C ARG A 42 6.58 -19.34 2.56
N ASP A 43 7.36 -19.01 1.55
CA ASP A 43 8.80 -18.80 1.68
C ASP A 43 9.11 -17.32 1.68
N ILE A 44 9.81 -16.91 2.74
CA ILE A 44 10.22 -15.52 2.97
C ILE A 44 11.75 -15.38 2.86
N SER A 45 12.46 -16.41 2.39
CA SER A 45 13.92 -16.40 2.32
C SER A 45 14.43 -15.22 1.50
N LEU A 46 15.55 -14.64 1.94
CA LEU A 46 16.28 -13.68 1.13
C LEU A 46 17.07 -14.38 0.02
N PRO A 47 17.45 -13.66 -1.05
CA PRO A 47 18.45 -14.15 -1.99
C PRO A 47 19.74 -14.56 -1.24
N SER A 48 20.44 -15.56 -1.77
CA SER A 48 21.65 -16.11 -1.15
C SER A 48 22.69 -15.02 -0.87
N GLY A 49 23.30 -15.05 0.31
CA GLY A 49 24.31 -14.07 0.73
C GLY A 49 23.76 -12.82 1.43
N HIS A 50 22.43 -12.73 1.63
CA HIS A 50 21.79 -11.60 2.29
C HIS A 50 21.08 -12.03 3.59
N SER A 51 20.99 -11.12 4.56
CA SER A 51 20.32 -11.33 5.84
C SER A 51 19.37 -10.18 6.16
N TYR A 52 18.24 -10.48 6.81
CA TYR A 52 17.34 -9.44 7.29
C TYR A 52 18.02 -8.63 8.41
N PRO A 53 17.75 -7.32 8.51
CA PRO A 53 18.35 -6.47 9.56
C PRO A 53 17.74 -6.71 10.95
N CYS A 54 16.64 -7.47 11.03
CA CYS A 54 15.94 -7.82 12.26
C CYS A 54 15.35 -9.24 12.17
N ALA A 55 14.72 -9.70 13.25
CA ALA A 55 14.12 -11.03 13.35
C ALA A 55 12.79 -11.16 12.57
N LEU A 56 12.82 -10.90 11.26
CA LEU A 56 11.64 -11.00 10.40
C LEU A 56 11.18 -12.45 10.32
N THR A 57 9.93 -12.68 10.73
CA THR A 57 9.23 -13.96 10.65
C THR A 57 8.05 -13.87 9.70
N ALA A 58 7.61 -15.02 9.18
CA ALA A 58 6.49 -15.07 8.25
C ALA A 58 5.19 -14.61 8.93
N MET A 59 4.36 -13.89 8.18
CA MET A 59 3.06 -13.43 8.66
C MET A 59 2.15 -14.65 8.98
N PRO A 60 1.57 -14.75 10.20
CA PRO A 60 0.65 -15.84 10.53
C PRO A 60 -0.58 -15.86 9.60
N ALA A 61 -0.90 -17.04 9.07
CA ALA A 61 -1.97 -17.17 8.07
C ALA A 61 -3.37 -16.82 8.60
N ASN A 62 -3.61 -16.99 9.90
CA ASN A 62 -4.90 -16.71 10.53
C ASN A 62 -5.12 -15.21 10.85
N LEU A 63 -4.04 -14.40 10.85
CA LEU A 63 -4.06 -12.97 11.17
C LEU A 63 -4.88 -12.67 12.44
N GLU A 64 -4.65 -13.44 13.50
CA GLU A 64 -5.39 -13.33 14.76
C GLU A 64 -5.31 -11.92 15.37
N GLY A 65 -6.49 -11.37 15.67
CA GLY A 65 -6.68 -9.98 16.11
C GLY A 65 -7.10 -9.02 14.99
N ILE A 66 -7.02 -9.43 13.71
CA ILE A 66 -7.51 -8.64 12.57
C ILE A 66 -8.93 -9.09 12.17
N PRO A 67 -9.91 -8.18 12.07
CA PRO A 67 -11.25 -8.47 11.59
C PRO A 67 -11.24 -9.10 10.20
N ALA A 68 -12.14 -10.06 9.94
CA ALA A 68 -12.17 -10.78 8.67
C ALA A 68 -12.25 -9.88 7.44
N ALA A 69 -12.98 -8.75 7.53
CA ALA A 69 -13.11 -7.76 6.46
C ALA A 69 -11.78 -7.08 6.07
N ASP A 70 -10.83 -7.02 7.00
CA ASP A 70 -9.56 -6.30 6.82
C ASP A 70 -8.40 -7.23 6.43
N ARG A 71 -8.57 -8.56 6.62
CA ARG A 71 -7.50 -9.55 6.46
C ARG A 71 -6.89 -9.60 5.07
N ALA A 72 -7.71 -9.48 4.02
CA ALA A 72 -7.22 -9.49 2.64
C ALA A 72 -6.27 -8.32 2.40
N PHE A 73 -6.72 -7.11 2.72
CA PHE A 73 -5.92 -5.89 2.60
C PHE A 73 -4.61 -6.00 3.37
N ILE A 74 -4.66 -6.40 4.65
CA ILE A 74 -3.44 -6.53 5.47
C ILE A 74 -2.48 -7.58 4.90
N ASN A 75 -3.00 -8.75 4.53
CA ASN A 75 -2.20 -9.82 3.93
C ASN A 75 -1.48 -9.35 2.65
N HIS A 76 -2.22 -8.68 1.75
CA HIS A 76 -1.69 -8.21 0.49
C HIS A 76 -0.63 -7.12 0.70
N VAL A 77 -0.88 -6.17 1.60
CA VAL A 77 0.10 -5.11 1.93
C VAL A 77 1.38 -5.73 2.46
N TYR A 78 1.33 -6.62 3.45
CA TYR A 78 2.55 -7.24 3.99
C TYR A 78 3.27 -8.15 2.99
N ALA A 79 2.54 -8.78 2.06
CA ALA A 79 3.16 -9.51 0.95
C ALA A 79 3.96 -8.57 0.03
N MET A 80 3.42 -7.37 -0.25
CA MET A 80 4.11 -6.35 -1.03
C MET A 80 5.29 -5.75 -0.26
N LEU A 81 5.16 -5.52 1.06
CA LEU A 81 6.25 -5.03 1.90
C LEU A 81 7.41 -6.02 1.95
N LEU A 82 7.15 -7.32 2.06
CA LEU A 82 8.19 -8.34 2.01
C LEU A 82 9.01 -8.25 0.71
N GLN A 83 8.36 -8.05 -0.44
CA GLN A 83 9.06 -7.86 -1.72
C GLN A 83 9.94 -6.61 -1.72
N CYS A 84 9.44 -5.51 -1.16
CA CYS A 84 10.22 -4.28 -0.99
C CYS A 84 11.43 -4.51 -0.07
N VAL A 85 11.25 -5.19 1.08
CA VAL A 85 12.32 -5.51 2.02
C VAL A 85 13.40 -6.34 1.33
N GLN A 86 13.03 -7.42 0.64
CA GLN A 86 13.99 -8.27 -0.05
C GLN A 86 14.80 -7.50 -1.09
N ALA A 87 14.14 -6.65 -1.90
CA ALA A 87 14.82 -5.84 -2.90
C ALA A 87 15.72 -4.75 -2.27
N LYS A 88 15.25 -4.15 -1.17
CA LYS A 88 15.98 -3.14 -0.40
C LYS A 88 17.24 -3.71 0.23
N THR A 89 17.17 -4.89 0.83
CA THR A 89 18.34 -5.56 1.44
C THR A 89 19.45 -5.74 0.41
N VAL A 90 19.12 -6.28 -0.77
CA VAL A 90 20.09 -6.41 -1.87
C VAL A 90 20.68 -5.05 -2.27
N MET A 91 19.85 -4.01 -2.36
CA MET A 91 20.31 -2.66 -2.69
C MET A 91 21.27 -2.09 -1.63
N ILE A 92 20.95 -2.21 -0.34
CA ILE A 92 21.82 -1.73 0.75
C ILE A 92 23.14 -2.48 0.77
N ASP A 93 23.10 -3.82 0.67
CA ASP A 93 24.32 -4.63 0.71
C ASP A 93 25.23 -4.31 -0.47
N THR A 94 24.66 -4.09 -1.66
CA THR A 94 25.42 -3.67 -2.85
C THR A 94 26.00 -2.26 -2.68
N LEU A 95 25.24 -1.33 -2.08
CA LEU A 95 25.74 0.00 -1.75
C LEU A 95 26.88 -0.05 -0.71
N ARG A 96 26.87 -1.02 0.20
CA ARG A 96 27.88 -1.17 1.25
C ARG A 96 29.16 -1.82 0.76
N ALA A 97 29.06 -2.86 -0.09
CA ALA A 97 30.19 -3.64 -0.57
C ALA A 97 31.14 -2.87 -1.51
N ASP A 98 30.67 -1.75 -2.09
CA ASP A 98 31.46 -0.93 -3.04
C ASP A 98 32.03 -1.71 -4.24
N SER A 99 31.38 -2.80 -4.61
CA SER A 99 31.89 -3.81 -5.55
C SER A 99 31.53 -3.56 -7.02
N GLY A 100 31.01 -2.37 -7.36
CA GLY A 100 30.22 -2.19 -8.57
C GLY A 100 28.90 -3.01 -8.52
N GLY A 101 27.94 -2.71 -9.40
CA GLY A 101 26.64 -3.41 -9.47
C GLY A 101 25.46 -2.71 -8.79
N PHE A 102 25.67 -1.62 -8.06
CA PHE A 102 24.60 -0.86 -7.39
C PHE A 102 23.57 -0.27 -8.38
N SER A 103 23.95 0.00 -9.63
CA SER A 103 22.99 0.45 -10.66
C SER A 103 21.99 -0.65 -11.01
N GLN A 104 22.44 -1.91 -11.13
CA GLN A 104 21.56 -3.04 -11.40
C GLN A 104 20.66 -3.34 -10.19
N ALA A 105 21.24 -3.31 -8.99
CA ALA A 105 20.48 -3.45 -7.74
C ALA A 105 19.41 -2.36 -7.62
N TYR A 106 19.74 -1.11 -7.96
CA TYR A 106 18.78 0.00 -7.97
C TYR A 106 17.65 -0.23 -8.98
N SER A 107 17.94 -0.64 -10.21
CA SER A 107 16.90 -0.93 -11.21
C SER A 107 15.93 -2.01 -10.74
N SER A 108 16.44 -3.08 -10.13
CA SER A 108 15.62 -4.16 -9.56
C SER A 108 14.78 -3.66 -8.38
N TYR A 109 15.39 -2.93 -7.45
CA TYR A 109 14.70 -2.31 -6.32
C TYR A 109 13.59 -1.37 -6.78
N TYR A 110 13.90 -0.44 -7.70
CA TYR A 110 12.93 0.53 -8.21
C TYR A 110 11.72 -0.16 -8.83
N ALA A 111 11.94 -1.14 -9.72
CA ALA A 111 10.86 -1.86 -10.37
C ALA A 111 9.94 -2.59 -9.36
N LYS A 112 10.53 -3.32 -8.40
CA LYS A 112 9.78 -4.05 -7.38
C LYS A 112 9.01 -3.12 -6.45
N THR A 113 9.65 -2.06 -5.96
CA THR A 113 9.04 -1.13 -5.02
C THR A 113 7.94 -0.29 -5.68
N THR A 114 8.13 0.16 -6.92
CA THR A 114 7.08 0.87 -7.67
C THR A 114 5.89 -0.05 -7.97
N GLN A 115 6.13 -1.31 -8.35
CA GLN A 115 5.05 -2.28 -8.55
C GLN A 115 4.28 -2.55 -7.25
N ALA A 116 4.98 -2.78 -6.13
CA ALA A 116 4.39 -2.97 -4.82
C ALA A 116 3.53 -1.77 -4.40
N ARG A 117 4.08 -0.55 -4.54
CA ARG A 117 3.37 0.70 -4.29
C ARG A 117 2.07 0.81 -5.10
N GLN A 118 2.13 0.55 -6.41
CA GLN A 118 0.96 0.60 -7.28
C GLN A 118 -0.10 -0.42 -6.88
N LYS A 119 0.30 -1.64 -6.53
CA LYS A 119 -0.61 -2.68 -6.05
C LYS A 119 -1.28 -2.29 -4.74
N ILE A 120 -0.52 -1.82 -3.75
CA ILE A 120 -1.07 -1.35 -2.46
C ILE A 120 -2.10 -0.22 -2.68
N MET A 121 -1.83 0.72 -3.59
CA MET A 121 -2.77 1.80 -3.92
C MET A 121 -4.04 1.31 -4.61
N ALA A 122 -3.97 0.19 -5.34
CA ALA A 122 -5.10 -0.40 -6.05
C ALA A 122 -5.96 -1.32 -5.15
N GLU A 123 -5.45 -1.74 -3.99
CA GLU A 123 -6.21 -2.55 -3.05
C GLU A 123 -7.44 -1.80 -2.52
N PRO A 124 -8.62 -2.46 -2.43
CA PRO A 124 -9.77 -1.90 -1.74
C PRO A 124 -9.39 -1.55 -0.30
N LEU A 125 -9.44 -0.27 0.05
CA LEU A 125 -9.04 0.19 1.37
C LEU A 125 -10.19 0.04 2.38
N PRO A 126 -10.03 -0.79 3.44
CA PRO A 126 -11.01 -0.84 4.52
C PRO A 126 -11.06 0.48 5.30
N ALA A 127 -12.25 0.83 5.79
CA ALA A 127 -12.44 2.04 6.57
C ALA A 127 -11.55 2.05 7.83
N GLY A 128 -10.86 3.17 8.06
CA GLY A 128 -9.96 3.34 9.21
C GLY A 128 -8.52 2.91 8.96
N LEU A 129 -8.18 2.36 7.79
CA LEU A 129 -6.80 1.97 7.43
C LEU A 129 -6.05 3.01 6.57
N GLN A 130 -6.65 4.18 6.33
CA GLN A 130 -6.05 5.28 5.56
C GLN A 130 -4.66 5.63 6.10
N GLY A 131 -4.54 5.88 7.42
CA GLY A 131 -3.28 6.29 8.03
C GLY A 131 -2.17 5.26 7.88
N PHE A 132 -2.50 3.97 7.98
CA PHE A 132 -1.54 2.88 7.76
C PHE A 132 -1.11 2.82 6.29
N ARG A 133 -2.07 2.76 5.35
CA ARG A 133 -1.76 2.70 3.91
C ARG A 133 -0.93 3.89 3.46
N ASP A 134 -1.38 5.10 3.80
CA ASP A 134 -0.76 6.33 3.32
C ASP A 134 0.62 6.51 3.96
N GLY A 135 0.80 6.14 5.23
CA GLY A 135 2.12 6.08 5.87
C GLY A 135 3.09 5.13 5.15
N VAL A 136 2.63 3.92 4.81
CA VAL A 136 3.41 2.95 4.03
C VAL A 136 3.76 3.51 2.64
N ILE A 137 2.79 4.03 1.90
CA ILE A 137 3.01 4.54 0.54
C ILE A 137 3.99 5.72 0.55
N ASN A 138 3.81 6.67 1.46
CA ASN A 138 4.70 7.80 1.59
C ASN A 138 6.11 7.36 1.99
N ALA A 139 6.25 6.34 2.85
CA ALA A 139 7.56 5.77 3.18
C ALA A 139 8.22 5.15 1.94
N LEU A 140 7.49 4.35 1.14
CA LEU A 140 8.02 3.77 -0.10
C LEU A 140 8.46 4.87 -1.10
N ASP A 141 7.70 5.96 -1.20
CA ASP A 141 8.07 7.12 -2.03
C ASP A 141 9.38 7.77 -1.56
N GLN A 142 9.53 7.97 -0.25
CA GLN A 142 10.79 8.47 0.32
C GLN A 142 11.95 7.50 0.06
N GLN A 143 11.76 6.19 0.18
CA GLN A 143 12.83 5.23 -0.11
C GLN A 143 13.21 5.20 -1.60
N ILE A 144 12.24 5.31 -2.51
CA ILE A 144 12.51 5.44 -3.95
C ILE A 144 13.40 6.67 -4.22
N LEU A 145 13.07 7.81 -3.61
CA LEU A 145 13.88 9.03 -3.73
C LEU A 145 15.28 8.83 -3.14
N PHE A 146 15.36 8.24 -1.94
CA PHE A 146 16.62 7.93 -1.27
C PHE A 146 17.54 7.07 -2.14
N PHE A 147 17.07 5.91 -2.61
CA PHE A 147 17.90 5.00 -3.39
C PHE A 147 18.23 5.53 -4.78
N GLY A 148 17.35 6.35 -5.38
CA GLY A 148 17.66 7.06 -6.62
C GLY A 148 18.82 8.04 -6.44
N LYS A 149 18.86 8.78 -5.33
CA LYS A 149 20.00 9.64 -4.99
C LYS A 149 21.23 8.81 -4.64
N ALA A 150 21.08 7.76 -3.83
CA ALA A 150 22.17 6.88 -3.41
C ALA A 150 22.89 6.25 -4.60
N SER A 151 22.15 5.73 -5.58
CA SER A 151 22.73 5.13 -6.78
C SER A 151 23.56 6.15 -7.57
N ARG A 152 23.05 7.37 -7.78
CA ARG A 152 23.80 8.44 -8.49
C ARG A 152 25.04 8.88 -7.70
N ALA A 153 24.88 9.01 -6.38
CA ALA A 153 25.97 9.39 -5.48
C ALA A 153 27.11 8.36 -5.48
N ARG A 154 26.79 7.06 -5.47
CA ARG A 154 27.80 6.01 -5.65
C ARG A 154 28.50 6.10 -7.01
N THR A 155 27.77 6.36 -8.10
CA THR A 155 28.40 6.60 -9.42
C THR A 155 29.39 7.76 -9.37
N SER A 156 29.12 8.79 -8.57
CA SER A 156 30.02 9.94 -8.37
C SER A 156 31.10 9.71 -7.30
N GLY A 157 31.27 8.49 -6.80
CA GLY A 157 32.33 8.13 -5.85
C GLY A 157 32.05 8.46 -4.39
N LYS A 158 30.81 8.81 -4.02
CA LYS A 158 30.46 9.02 -2.60
C LYS A 158 30.52 7.71 -1.82
N SER A 159 30.90 7.80 -0.55
CA SER A 159 30.90 6.66 0.38
C SER A 159 29.49 6.26 0.82
N PHE A 160 29.35 5.03 1.33
CA PHE A 160 28.10 4.59 1.97
C PHE A 160 27.69 5.51 3.13
N GLN A 161 28.65 5.96 3.94
CA GLN A 161 28.41 6.85 5.07
C GLN A 161 27.81 8.19 4.62
N GLU A 162 28.31 8.78 3.54
CA GLU A 162 27.75 10.01 2.98
C GLU A 162 26.33 9.81 2.45
N ILE A 163 26.04 8.67 1.83
CA ILE A 163 24.70 8.35 1.34
C ILE A 163 23.70 8.22 2.49
N MET A 164 24.11 7.61 3.60
CA MET A 164 23.28 7.50 4.81
C MET A 164 23.00 8.85 5.48
N SER A 165 23.59 9.96 5.00
CA SER A 165 23.21 11.30 5.48
C SER A 165 21.95 11.87 4.82
N TYR A 166 21.44 11.26 3.74
CA TYR A 166 20.26 11.78 3.03
C TYR A 166 19.00 11.72 3.88
N SER A 167 18.28 12.83 3.94
CA SER A 167 17.11 13.00 4.80
C SER A 167 15.95 12.11 4.40
N GLU A 168 15.80 11.77 3.12
CA GLU A 168 14.75 10.88 2.63
C GLU A 168 14.69 9.56 3.39
N GLY A 169 15.85 9.03 3.77
CA GLY A 169 15.91 7.77 4.51
C GLY A 169 15.29 7.88 5.90
N ARG A 170 15.63 8.92 6.66
CA ARG A 170 15.04 9.19 8.00
C ARG A 170 13.57 9.57 7.91
N ASN A 171 13.18 10.29 6.85
CA ASN A 171 11.78 10.61 6.59
C ASN A 171 10.96 9.33 6.36
N ALA A 172 11.51 8.37 5.61
CA ALA A 172 10.88 7.06 5.42
C ALA A 172 10.70 6.33 6.75
N SER A 173 11.72 6.29 7.62
CA SER A 173 11.67 5.70 8.96
C SER A 173 10.54 6.28 9.81
N SER A 174 10.45 7.61 9.87
CA SER A 174 9.39 8.31 10.61
C SER A 174 7.99 7.95 10.11
N LEU A 175 7.81 7.83 8.79
CA LEU A 175 6.55 7.43 8.19
C LEU A 175 6.17 5.97 8.49
N LEU A 176 7.16 5.06 8.54
CA LEU A 176 6.94 3.66 8.93
C LEU A 176 6.54 3.53 10.40
N ILE A 177 7.14 4.32 11.29
CA ILE A 177 6.74 4.40 12.70
C ILE A 177 5.31 4.93 12.83
N GLY A 178 4.95 5.95 12.05
CA GLY A 178 3.58 6.47 11.98
C GLY A 178 2.59 5.41 11.48
N ALA A 179 2.96 4.67 10.43
CA ALA A 179 2.13 3.58 9.90
C ALA A 179 1.92 2.47 10.95
N TRP A 180 2.98 2.07 11.66
CA TRP A 180 2.87 1.11 12.76
C TRP A 180 1.97 1.61 13.90
N SER A 181 2.10 2.89 14.26
CA SER A 181 1.26 3.52 15.28
C SER A 181 -0.22 3.50 14.89
N ALA A 182 -0.54 3.78 13.63
CA ALA A 182 -1.91 3.69 13.11
C ALA A 182 -2.44 2.25 13.12
N MET A 183 -1.61 1.29 12.73
CA MET A 183 -1.96 -0.15 12.71
C MET A 183 -2.24 -0.68 14.12
N SER A 184 -1.34 -0.42 15.07
CA SER A 184 -1.46 -0.88 16.46
C SER A 184 -2.62 -0.21 17.20
N ALA A 185 -2.86 1.08 16.96
CA ALA A 185 -4.03 1.77 17.50
C ALA A 185 -5.36 1.21 16.97
N ARG A 186 -5.39 0.81 15.69
CA ARG A 186 -6.58 0.23 15.06
C ARG A 186 -6.90 -1.17 15.59
N TYR A 187 -5.87 -1.96 15.88
CA TYR A 187 -6.00 -3.36 16.30
C TYR A 187 -5.33 -3.59 17.68
N PRO A 188 -5.95 -3.15 18.78
CA PRO A 188 -5.37 -3.34 20.12
C PRO A 188 -5.33 -4.82 20.56
N GLY A 189 -6.08 -5.71 19.89
CA GLY A 189 -6.16 -7.14 20.17
C GLY A 189 -5.31 -8.03 19.25
N LEU A 190 -4.28 -7.49 18.59
CA LEU A 190 -3.35 -8.32 17.82
C LEU A 190 -2.72 -9.38 18.70
N SER A 191 -2.72 -10.63 18.24
CA SER A 191 -1.92 -11.66 18.89
C SER A 191 -0.44 -11.26 18.87
N PRO A 192 0.37 -11.69 19.86
CA PRO A 192 1.80 -11.39 19.88
C PRO A 192 2.51 -11.79 18.58
N ALA A 193 2.17 -12.95 17.99
CA ALA A 193 2.77 -13.42 16.75
C ALA A 193 2.47 -12.52 15.54
N VAL A 194 1.23 -12.04 15.41
CA VAL A 194 0.86 -11.13 14.31
C VAL A 194 1.48 -9.75 14.53
N SER A 195 1.43 -9.24 15.77
CA SER A 195 2.01 -7.95 16.13
C SER A 195 3.52 -7.93 15.86
N ASP A 196 4.24 -8.95 16.33
CA ASP A 196 5.69 -9.08 16.16
C ASP A 196 6.08 -9.21 14.68
N SER A 197 5.42 -10.09 13.92
CA SER A 197 5.70 -10.23 12.49
C SER A 197 5.40 -8.93 11.74
N ALA A 198 4.25 -8.29 11.97
CA ALA A 198 3.86 -7.04 11.34
C ALA A 198 4.87 -5.91 11.63
N TYR A 199 5.26 -5.74 12.89
CA TYR A 199 6.29 -4.79 13.30
C TYR A 199 7.63 -5.08 12.61
N HIS A 200 8.08 -6.35 12.62
CA HIS A 200 9.35 -6.72 12.00
C HIS A 200 9.38 -6.54 10.48
N HIS A 201 8.25 -6.58 9.78
CA HIS A 201 8.23 -6.20 8.35
C HIS A 201 8.48 -4.71 8.14
N LEU A 202 7.88 -3.85 8.98
CA LEU A 202 8.10 -2.40 8.90
C LEU A 202 9.51 -2.03 9.37
N CYS A 203 10.00 -2.67 10.44
CA CYS A 203 11.38 -2.55 10.91
C CYS A 203 12.38 -3.05 9.85
N ALA A 204 12.11 -4.18 9.20
CA ALA A 204 12.98 -4.67 8.13
C ALA A 204 12.95 -3.78 6.89
N LEU A 205 11.89 -2.99 6.70
CA LEU A 205 11.78 -1.98 5.64
C LEU A 205 12.47 -0.67 6.03
N ASP A 206 12.66 -0.41 7.31
CA ASP A 206 13.34 0.76 7.85
C ASP A 206 14.81 0.88 7.40
N LEU A 207 15.29 2.12 7.24
CA LEU A 207 16.64 2.44 6.80
C LEU A 207 17.57 2.89 7.93
N PHE A 208 17.03 3.29 9.09
CA PHE A 208 17.77 3.96 10.16
C PHE A 208 17.47 3.40 11.55
#